data_AF-A0A2G8JMG2-F1
#
_entry.id   AF-A0A2G8JMG2-F1
#
_cell.length_a   1.000
_cell.length_b   1.000
_cell.length_c   1.000
_cell.angle_alpha   90.00
_cell.angle_beta   90.00
_cell.angle_gamma   90.00
#
_symmetry.space_group_name_H-M   'P 1'
#
loop_
_entity.id
_entity.type
_entity.pdbx_description
1 polymer ?
#
loop_
_entity_poly.entity_id
_entity_poly.type
_entity_poly.pdbx_seq_one_letter_code
_entity_poly.pdbx_strand_id
1 'polypeptide(L)'
;MLVLPVHSDPEPAITSLTTEEHHLDSLPEGWFYNGSQYLNFAGEKQLHHPNMDSFLEDYLDSCNEEIKAMNHQIDSEQYLDLFQQA
;
A
#
# COMPACT_ATOMS: atom_id res chain seq x y z
N MET A 1 21.70 -5.12 9.42
CA MET A 1 20.67 -4.96 8.38
C MET A 1 19.39 -5.56 8.95
N LEU A 2 18.55 -4.72 9.56
CA LEU A 2 17.26 -5.15 10.10
C LEU A 2 16.29 -5.23 8.91
N VAL A 3 16.02 -6.44 8.44
CA VAL A 3 14.96 -6.70 7.46
C VAL A 3 13.68 -6.79 8.28
N LEU A 4 12.88 -5.73 8.28
CA LEU A 4 11.54 -5.78 8.85
C LEU A 4 10.73 -6.86 8.10
N PRO A 5 9.88 -7.62 8.79
CA PRO A 5 9.09 -8.65 8.15
C PRO A 5 8.20 -8.00 7.10
N VAL A 6 8.38 -8.40 5.83
CA VAL A 6 7.35 -8.22 4.80
C VAL A 6 6.06 -8.71 5.43
N HIS A 7 5.07 -7.83 5.61
CA HIS A 7 3.75 -8.24 6.08
C HIS A 7 3.29 -9.37 5.15
N SER A 8 3.24 -10.59 5.69
CA SER A 8 3.21 -11.81 4.89
C SER A 8 1.92 -12.05 4.10
N ASP A 9 0.92 -11.17 4.15
CA ASP A 9 -0.29 -11.33 3.32
C ASP A 9 -0.89 -9.95 2.98
N PRO A 10 -0.82 -9.50 1.71
CA PRO A 10 -1.45 -8.25 1.29
C PRO A 10 -2.96 -8.39 1.03
N GLU A 11 -3.52 -9.61 0.99
CA GLU A 11 -4.91 -9.85 0.58
C GLU A 11 -5.99 -9.06 1.35
N PRO A 12 -5.98 -8.95 2.70
CA PRO A 12 -6.99 -8.18 3.41
C PRO A 12 -6.79 -6.66 3.23
N ALA A 13 -5.55 -6.20 3.05
CA ALA A 13 -5.25 -4.78 2.86
C ALA A 13 -5.67 -4.30 1.46
N ILE A 14 -5.34 -5.07 0.41
CA ILE A 14 -5.69 -4.74 -0.98
C ILE A 14 -7.20 -4.54 -1.11
N THR A 15 -8.01 -5.45 -0.57
CA THR A 15 -9.46 -5.36 -0.69
C THR A 15 -9.99 -4.08 -0.03
N SER A 16 -9.56 -3.77 1.21
CA SER A 16 -9.94 -2.52 1.90
C SER A 16 -9.51 -1.25 1.15
N LEU A 17 -8.27 -1.19 0.64
CA LEU A 17 -7.81 -0.08 -0.20
C LEU A 17 -8.71 0.11 -1.43
N THR A 18 -9.11 -0.97 -2.09
CA THR A 18 -9.93 -0.90 -3.32
C THR A 18 -11.37 -0.43 -3.07
N THR A 19 -12.03 -0.97 -2.03
CA THR A 19 -13.47 -0.81 -1.82
C THR A 19 -13.83 0.24 -0.80
N GLU A 20 -12.97 0.54 0.18
CA GLU A 20 -13.29 1.51 1.23
C GLU A 20 -12.66 2.87 0.91
N GLU A 21 -11.43 2.88 0.43
CA GLU A 21 -10.66 4.13 0.25
C GLU A 21 -10.81 4.71 -1.16
N HIS A 22 -10.77 3.88 -2.20
CA HIS A 22 -10.69 4.35 -3.59
C HIS A 22 -11.92 4.07 -4.46
N HIS A 23 -13.01 3.52 -3.91
CA HIS A 23 -14.22 3.19 -4.71
C HIS A 23 -14.98 4.42 -5.26
N LEU A 24 -14.68 5.61 -4.74
CA LEU A 24 -15.23 6.89 -5.20
C LEU A 24 -14.26 7.68 -6.07
N ASP A 25 -13.06 7.15 -6.30
CA ASP A 25 -12.07 7.83 -7.12
C ASP A 25 -12.51 7.88 -8.58
N SER A 26 -12.02 8.91 -9.26
CA SER A 26 -12.37 9.14 -10.66
C SER A 26 -11.84 8.01 -11.52
N LEU A 27 -12.76 7.38 -12.24
CA LEU A 27 -12.42 6.34 -13.19
C LEU A 27 -11.68 6.92 -14.40
N PRO A 28 -10.74 6.16 -15.00
CA PRO A 28 -10.15 6.50 -16.28
C PRO A 28 -11.23 6.66 -17.37
N GLU A 29 -10.90 7.41 -18.41
CA GLU A 29 -11.82 7.63 -19.52
C GLU A 29 -12.30 6.31 -20.14
N GLY A 30 -13.61 6.19 -20.34
CA GLY A 30 -14.23 5.01 -20.90
C GLY A 30 -14.51 3.88 -19.90
N TRP A 31 -14.15 4.04 -18.64
CA TRP A 31 -14.50 3.12 -17.55
C TRP A 31 -15.72 3.60 -16.76
N PHE A 32 -16.54 2.65 -16.31
CA PHE A 32 -17.68 2.91 -15.45
C PHE A 32 -17.92 1.74 -14.48
N TYR A 33 -18.49 2.06 -13.32
CA TYR A 33 -18.91 1.06 -12.33
C TYR A 33 -20.41 0.79 -12.43
N ASN A 34 -20.80 -0.46 -12.60
CA ASN A 34 -22.22 -0.83 -12.78
C ASN A 34 -22.93 -1.27 -11.48
N GLY A 35 -22.31 -1.08 -10.33
CA GLY A 35 -22.81 -1.56 -9.03
C GLY A 35 -22.36 -2.98 -8.66
N SER A 36 -21.57 -3.65 -9.51
CA SER A 36 -20.97 -4.95 -9.18
C SER A 36 -19.55 -5.11 -9.72
N GLN A 37 -19.22 -4.51 -10.86
CA GLN A 37 -17.92 -4.60 -11.50
C GLN A 37 -17.61 -3.34 -12.32
N TYR A 38 -16.32 -3.13 -12.58
CA TYR A 38 -15.82 -2.11 -13.47
C TYR A 38 -15.84 -2.62 -14.91
N LEU A 39 -16.31 -1.78 -15.81
CA LEU A 39 -16.52 -2.11 -17.22
C LEU A 39 -15.98 -1.00 -18.09
N ASN A 40 -15.58 -1.35 -19.31
CA ASN A 40 -15.32 -0.36 -20.34
C ASN A 40 -16.05 -0.67 -21.66
N PHE A 41 -15.97 0.26 -22.61
CA PHE A 41 -16.61 0.11 -23.92
C PHE A 41 -16.01 -0.99 -24.79
N ALA A 42 -14.78 -1.44 -24.51
CA ALA A 42 -14.16 -2.58 -25.18
C ALA A 42 -14.70 -3.93 -24.68
N GLY A 43 -15.52 -3.93 -23.63
CA GLY A 43 -16.11 -5.14 -23.04
C GLY A 43 -15.24 -5.79 -21.97
N GLU A 44 -14.16 -5.13 -21.55
CA GLU A 44 -13.33 -5.58 -20.43
C GLU A 44 -14.10 -5.44 -19.12
N LYS A 45 -13.84 -6.35 -18.18
CA LYS A 45 -14.50 -6.41 -16.89
C LYS A 45 -13.49 -6.67 -15.80
N GLN A 46 -13.58 -5.92 -14.70
CA GLN A 46 -12.71 -6.09 -13.54
C GLN A 46 -13.52 -5.98 -12.25
N LEU A 47 -13.12 -6.76 -11.25
CA LEU A 47 -13.71 -6.69 -9.91
C LEU A 47 -13.17 -5.50 -9.11
N HIS A 48 -11.96 -5.05 -9.43
CA HIS A 48 -11.28 -3.94 -8.77
C HIS A 48 -11.13 -2.73 -9.70
N HIS A 49 -10.79 -1.59 -9.11
CA HIS A 49 -10.60 -0.33 -9.83
C HIS A 49 -9.51 -0.47 -10.91
N PRO A 50 -9.68 0.09 -12.11
CA PRO A 50 -8.70 -0.04 -13.20
C PRO A 50 -7.32 0.56 -12.90
N ASN A 51 -7.23 1.49 -11.94
CA ASN A 51 -5.96 2.06 -11.45
C ASN A 51 -5.43 1.35 -10.19
N MET A 52 -5.85 0.10 -9.92
CA MET A 52 -5.45 -0.57 -8.68
C MET A 52 -3.95 -0.67 -8.49
N ASP A 53 -3.19 -0.99 -9.54
CA ASP A 53 -1.75 -1.13 -9.43
C ASP A 53 -1.08 0.17 -8.97
N SER A 54 -1.56 1.33 -9.44
CA SER A 54 -1.07 2.64 -9.00
C SER A 54 -1.38 2.91 -7.53
N PHE A 55 -2.60 2.59 -7.07
CA PHE A 55 -2.95 2.75 -5.66
C PHE A 55 -2.08 1.88 -4.74
N LEU A 56 -1.74 0.67 -5.18
CA LEU A 56 -0.84 -0.21 -4.45
C LEU A 56 0.58 0.34 -4.40
N GLU A 57 1.06 0.91 -5.51
CA GLU A 57 2.38 1.54 -5.55
C GLU A 57 2.46 2.74 -4.60
N ASP A 58 1.46 3.63 -4.63
CA ASP A 58 1.37 4.78 -3.73
C ASP A 58 1.33 4.35 -2.24
N TYR A 59 0.57 3.30 -1.93
CA TYR A 59 0.51 2.73 -0.58
C TYR A 59 1.86 2.16 -0.14
N LEU A 60 2.52 1.38 -1.00
CA LEU A 60 3.83 0.80 -0.72
C LEU A 60 4.88 1.88 -0.50
N ASP A 61 4.86 2.94 -1.29
CA ASP A 61 5.75 4.08 -1.13
C ASP A 61 5.53 4.79 0.20
N SER A 62 4.28 5.04 0.59
CA SER A 62 3.93 5.60 1.90
C SER A 62 4.46 4.75 3.05
N CYS A 63 4.24 3.43 3.02
CA CYS A 63 4.77 2.51 4.03
C CYS A 63 6.31 2.51 4.06
N ASN A 64 6.96 2.54 2.90
CA ASN A 64 8.41 2.58 2.80
C ASN A 64 8.99 3.88 3.37
N GLU A 65 8.31 5.01 3.18
CA GLU A 65 8.69 6.29 3.79
C GLU A 65 8.58 6.26 5.31
N GLU A 66 7.49 5.70 5.85
CA GLU A 66 7.31 5.52 7.29
C GLU A 66 8.43 4.65 7.90
N ILE A 67 8.75 3.54 7.25
CA ILE A 67 9.85 2.66 7.65
C ILE A 67 11.19 3.40 7.62
N LYS A 68 11.46 4.20 6.58
CA LYS A 68 12.70 4.99 6.49
C LYS A 68 12.80 6.00 7.64
N ALA A 69 11.70 6.68 7.97
CA ALA A 69 11.67 7.62 9.08
C ALA A 69 11.96 6.93 10.42
N MET A 70 11.35 5.77 10.67
CA MET A 70 11.62 4.96 11.86
C MET A 70 13.09 4.49 11.92
N ASN A 71 13.62 3.96 10.82
CA ASN A 71 15.01 3.50 10.76
C ASN A 71 15.98 4.66 11.02
N HIS A 72 15.73 5.84 10.46
CA HIS A 72 16.55 7.02 10.71
C HIS A 72 16.50 7.45 12.19
N GLN A 73 15.32 7.39 12.82
CA GLN A 73 15.21 7.66 14.25
C GLN A 73 16.07 6.70 15.07
N ILE A 74 15.93 5.39 14.82
CA ILE A 74 16.72 4.32 15.44
C ILE A 74 18.23 4.58 15.25
N ASP A 75 18.67 4.84 14.02
CA ASP A 75 20.09 5.08 13.73
C ASP A 75 20.64 6.36 14.43
N SER A 76 19.77 7.34 14.70
CA SER A 76 20.14 8.58 15.40
C SER A 76 20.22 8.44 16.92
N GLU A 77 19.61 7.40 17.48
CA GLU A 77 19.62 7.14 18.91
C GLU A 77 20.99 6.56 19.33
N GLN A 78 21.67 7.20 20.28
CA GLN A 78 22.86 6.62 20.90
C GLN A 78 22.42 5.50 21.85
N TYR A 79 22.64 4.25 21.43
CA TYR A 79 22.41 3.09 22.28
C TYR A 79 23.45 3.04 23.39
N LEU A 80 22.98 3.09 24.64
CA LEU A 80 23.79 2.72 25.79
C LEU A 80 23.93 1.20 25.80
N ASP A 81 25.12 0.70 25.45
CA ASP A 81 25.44 -0.72 25.60
C ASP A 81 25.51 -1.06 27.10
N LEU A 82 24.45 -1.72 27.60
CA LEU A 82 24.31 -2.11 29.01
C LEU A 82 25.33 -3.18 29.45
N PHE A 83 26.10 -3.76 28.52
CA PHE A 83 27.04 -4.84 28.78
C PHE A 83 28.50 -4.44 28.54
N GLN A 84 28.79 -3.17 28.21
CA GLN A 84 30.15 -2.67 27.99
C GLN A 84 30.94 -2.33 29.27
N GLN A 85 30.38 -2.54 30.46
CA GLN A 85 31.13 -2.44 31.72
C GLN A 85 31.59 -3.84 32.18
N ALA A 86 32.80 -4.22 31.77
CA ALA A 86 33.63 -5.25 32.40
C ALA A 86 35.06 -4.72 32.56
#